data_AF-A0A9D9GRM0-F1
#
_entry.id   AF-A0A9D9GRM0-F1
#
_cell.length_a   1.000
_cell.length_b   1.000
_cell.length_c   1.000
_cell.angle_alpha   90.00
_cell.angle_beta   90.00
_cell.angle_gamma   90.00
#
_symmetry.space_group_name_H-M   'P 1'
#
loop_
_entity.id
_entity.type
_entity.pdbx_description
1 polymer ?
#
loop_
_entity_poly.entity_id
_entity_poly.type
_entity_poly.pdbx_seq_one_letter_code
_entity_poly.pdbx_strand_id
1 'polypeptide(L)'
;MAEVKQYDINALYRVLKKHDVEILKHYNDETVSDNDYFFYGINSDIISSCLSILTNYLSGNIESAGVDSCCRTIIEALVILRMDAEGKINEDQKRIYRYLYAYVDLDNFHSLMKDAPEAFEDEGVKKVVADKGKATEAMLRHFGCTLKDLKDRKISVDDPCFYLKQSLHDDIRFSQLLKEYSICGEDGAAMYEFFSLFIHPRCEMHPETQEAIMEIRKIYIDQILNLVFEYLKSCNLLSYDESSPDFDHDFFYNPLLAVNVHNVKEFEKTIHYIKNQICDLPDGYDAFTWQFLERVRYLVIDMMVSISLGYNEHVIAIFKSLVEEYSVFFAVGSVETKEEFDKIKRAYWVSSRIQIDAHFEQMGLKKRLVEEKDTKDLYDNFFKERYGLDNYKKFYWKLRRNSLYFLEKDKKNYNKHVRALLDDVFNENQSKETMMLYRMSKDMNHASGYNFNATNDMVVVTAQKVLYYSYKLIIHFVLNAALTLKDHGIKRDVKPIVDFLNGLISVHEEMIMQIYQKHDKVDPNKIN
;
A
#
# COMPACT_ATOMS: atom_id res chain seq x y z
N MET A 1 -8.47 -33.72 -9.75
CA MET A 1 -7.73 -32.80 -8.87
C MET A 1 -6.27 -33.14 -8.96
N ALA A 2 -5.44 -32.18 -9.35
CA ALA A 2 -3.99 -32.32 -9.30
C ALA A 2 -3.47 -31.81 -7.96
N GLU A 3 -2.32 -32.32 -7.55
CA GLU A 3 -1.61 -31.92 -6.35
C GLU A 3 -0.26 -31.35 -6.77
N VAL A 4 0.06 -30.13 -6.32
CA VAL A 4 1.35 -29.51 -6.61
C VAL A 4 2.44 -30.19 -5.77
N LYS A 5 3.26 -31.03 -6.40
CA LYS A 5 4.36 -31.76 -5.74
C LYS A 5 5.67 -30.98 -5.66
N GLN A 6 5.82 -29.94 -6.47
CA GLN A 6 6.99 -29.06 -6.55
C GLN A 6 6.54 -27.65 -6.89
N TYR A 7 7.26 -26.64 -6.37
CA TYR A 7 6.98 -25.22 -6.62
C TYR A 7 6.89 -24.91 -8.12
N ASP A 8 5.70 -24.49 -8.55
CA ASP A 8 5.39 -23.97 -9.88
C ASP A 8 4.47 -22.76 -9.70
N ILE A 9 4.88 -21.61 -10.23
CA ILE A 9 4.20 -20.33 -10.01
C ILE A 9 2.76 -20.33 -10.59
N ASN A 10 2.55 -20.94 -11.75
CA ASN A 10 1.23 -20.99 -12.39
C ASN A 10 0.31 -21.96 -11.65
N ALA A 11 0.83 -23.11 -11.19
CA ALA A 11 0.07 -24.02 -10.37
C ALA A 11 -0.29 -23.40 -9.02
N LEU A 12 0.64 -22.66 -8.40
CA LEU A 12 0.40 -21.93 -7.16
C LEU A 12 -0.68 -20.84 -7.34
N TYR A 13 -0.66 -20.10 -8.45
CA TYR A 13 -1.71 -19.13 -8.78
C TYR A 13 -3.10 -19.79 -8.81
N ARG A 14 -3.24 -20.94 -9.48
CA ARG A 14 -4.52 -21.67 -9.55
C ARG A 14 -4.99 -22.17 -8.18
N VAL A 15 -4.07 -22.68 -7.37
CA VAL A 15 -4.35 -23.11 -5.99
C VAL A 15 -4.86 -21.93 -5.17
N LEU A 16 -4.15 -20.81 -5.18
CA LEU A 16 -4.50 -19.63 -4.40
C LEU A 16 -5.85 -19.05 -4.84
N LYS A 17 -6.09 -18.92 -6.14
CA LYS A 17 -7.36 -18.41 -6.69
C LYS A 17 -8.56 -19.23 -6.22
N LYS A 18 -8.43 -20.56 -6.19
CA LYS A 18 -9.47 -21.44 -5.66
C LYS A 18 -9.81 -21.11 -4.21
N HIS A 19 -8.79 -20.94 -3.36
CA HIS A 19 -9.00 -20.66 -1.94
C HIS A 19 -9.51 -19.24 -1.70
N ASP A 20 -9.05 -18.28 -2.49
CA ASP A 20 -9.52 -16.90 -2.45
C ASP A 20 -11.04 -16.83 -2.66
N VAL A 21 -11.54 -17.47 -3.71
CA VAL A 21 -12.99 -17.57 -3.98
C VAL A 21 -13.74 -18.26 -2.84
N GLU A 22 -13.15 -19.26 -2.19
CA GLU A 22 -13.79 -19.94 -1.06
C GLU A 22 -13.87 -19.04 0.17
N ILE A 23 -12.79 -18.33 0.50
CA ILE A 23 -12.72 -17.38 1.61
C ILE A 23 -13.71 -16.24 1.39
N LEU A 24 -13.80 -15.73 0.16
CA LEU A 24 -14.67 -14.61 -0.20
C LEU A 24 -16.17 -14.92 0.00
N LYS A 25 -16.59 -16.19 -0.01
CA LYS A 25 -17.99 -16.58 0.29
C LYS A 25 -18.42 -16.24 1.72
N HIS A 26 -17.46 -16.10 2.63
CA HIS A 26 -17.70 -15.88 4.05
C HIS A 26 -17.57 -14.40 4.45
N TYR A 27 -17.35 -13.49 3.49
CA TYR A 27 -17.29 -12.05 3.75
C TYR A 27 -18.59 -11.56 4.36
N ASN A 28 -18.50 -10.90 5.51
CA ASN A 28 -19.65 -10.36 6.24
C ASN A 28 -20.78 -11.37 6.52
N ASP A 29 -20.49 -12.66 6.50
CA ASP A 29 -21.45 -13.72 6.80
C ASP A 29 -21.71 -13.78 8.32
N GLU A 30 -22.91 -13.40 8.73
CA GLU A 30 -23.32 -13.41 10.15
C GLU A 30 -23.44 -14.83 10.73
N THR A 31 -23.52 -15.86 9.88
CA THR A 31 -23.64 -17.26 10.32
C THR A 31 -22.31 -17.86 10.74
N VAL A 32 -21.19 -17.25 10.34
CA VAL A 32 -19.83 -17.69 10.68
C VAL A 32 -19.47 -17.23 12.10
N SER A 33 -18.84 -18.12 12.87
CA SER A 33 -18.38 -17.81 14.23
C SER A 33 -17.26 -16.76 14.24
N ASP A 34 -17.06 -16.05 15.35
CA ASP A 34 -15.95 -15.08 15.46
C ASP A 34 -14.58 -15.74 15.24
N ASN A 35 -14.44 -17.01 15.65
CA ASN A 35 -13.22 -17.80 15.44
C ASN A 35 -12.98 -18.14 13.96
N ASP A 36 -14.01 -18.62 13.27
CA ASP A 36 -13.89 -18.96 11.84
C ASP A 36 -13.71 -17.68 11.01
N TYR A 37 -14.39 -16.60 11.38
CA TYR A 37 -14.24 -15.28 10.77
C TYR A 37 -12.80 -14.77 10.89
N PHE A 38 -12.21 -14.88 12.08
CA PHE A 38 -10.80 -14.57 12.31
C PHE A 38 -9.89 -15.43 11.43
N PHE A 39 -10.12 -16.75 11.39
CA PHE A 39 -9.34 -17.66 10.55
C PHE A 39 -9.42 -17.30 9.07
N TYR A 40 -10.62 -17.06 8.53
CA TYR A 40 -10.82 -16.68 7.13
C TYR A 40 -10.18 -15.34 6.81
N GLY A 41 -10.31 -14.34 7.70
CA GLY A 41 -9.71 -13.02 7.51
C GLY A 41 -8.17 -13.09 7.44
N ILE A 42 -7.52 -13.78 8.38
CA ILE A 42 -6.05 -13.92 8.37
C ILE A 42 -5.57 -14.75 7.17
N ASN A 43 -6.33 -15.77 6.76
CA ASN A 43 -6.01 -16.51 5.53
C ASN A 43 -6.23 -15.69 4.27
N SER A 44 -7.21 -14.76 4.25
CA SER A 44 -7.39 -13.79 3.17
C SER A 44 -6.14 -12.93 2.99
N ASP A 45 -5.59 -12.42 4.11
CA ASP A 45 -4.35 -11.64 4.11
C ASP A 45 -3.15 -12.43 3.55
N ILE A 46 -3.10 -13.76 3.72
CA ILE A 46 -2.05 -14.60 3.12
C ILE A 46 -2.33 -14.85 1.63
N ILE A 47 -3.53 -15.31 1.31
CA ILE A 47 -3.88 -15.82 -0.02
C ILE A 47 -4.03 -14.69 -1.03
N SER A 48 -4.79 -13.64 -0.69
CA SER A 48 -5.02 -12.50 -1.57
C SER A 48 -3.72 -11.71 -1.79
N SER A 49 -2.91 -11.48 -0.74
CA SER A 49 -1.58 -10.87 -0.92
C SER A 49 -0.64 -11.74 -1.75
N CYS A 50 -0.68 -13.07 -1.61
CA CYS A 50 0.15 -13.95 -2.45
C CYS A 50 -0.29 -13.90 -3.91
N LEU A 51 -1.60 -13.86 -4.19
CA LEU A 51 -2.12 -13.64 -5.55
C LEU A 51 -1.66 -12.30 -6.14
N SER A 52 -1.73 -11.23 -5.35
CA SER A 52 -1.24 -9.90 -5.75
C SER A 52 0.27 -9.93 -6.10
N ILE A 53 1.10 -10.61 -5.30
CA ILE A 53 2.52 -10.83 -5.63
C ILE A 53 2.66 -11.60 -6.94
N LEU A 54 1.98 -12.73 -7.10
CA LEU A 54 2.11 -13.58 -8.29
C LEU A 54 1.68 -12.86 -9.57
N THR A 55 0.59 -12.09 -9.52
CA THR A 55 0.10 -11.34 -10.68
C THR A 55 1.07 -10.23 -11.10
N ASN A 56 1.69 -9.53 -10.16
CA ASN A 56 2.77 -8.59 -10.45
C ASN A 56 4.04 -9.30 -10.95
N TYR A 57 4.37 -10.45 -10.38
CA TYR A 57 5.51 -11.26 -10.81
C TYR A 57 5.35 -11.70 -12.28
N LEU A 58 4.19 -12.26 -12.61
CA LEU A 58 3.87 -12.78 -13.95
C LEU A 58 3.68 -11.69 -15.00
N SER A 59 3.25 -10.49 -14.59
CA SER A 59 3.13 -9.33 -15.49
C SER A 59 4.43 -8.52 -15.66
N GLY A 60 5.50 -8.88 -14.94
CA GLY A 60 6.79 -8.18 -15.01
C GLY A 60 6.83 -6.85 -14.26
N ASN A 61 6.08 -6.74 -13.15
CA ASN A 61 5.91 -5.54 -12.33
C ASN A 61 6.33 -5.77 -10.86
N ILE A 62 7.31 -6.66 -10.63
CA ILE A 62 7.71 -7.12 -9.30
C ILE A 62 8.31 -6.00 -8.41
N GLU A 63 8.78 -4.91 -9.02
CA GLU A 63 9.37 -3.76 -8.36
C GLU A 63 8.36 -2.80 -7.74
N SER A 64 7.06 -3.09 -7.83
CA SER A 64 6.02 -2.30 -7.16
C SER A 64 6.13 -2.40 -5.64
N ALA A 65 6.03 -1.26 -4.96
CA ALA A 65 5.96 -1.23 -3.51
C ALA A 65 4.69 -1.90 -2.95
N GLY A 66 3.67 -2.15 -3.79
CA GLY A 66 2.53 -2.99 -3.44
C GLY A 66 2.92 -4.45 -3.23
N VAL A 67 3.88 -4.97 -4.00
CA VAL A 67 4.45 -6.31 -3.80
C VAL A 67 5.18 -6.40 -2.45
N ASP A 68 5.94 -5.37 -2.07
CA ASP A 68 6.58 -5.34 -0.75
C ASP A 68 5.54 -5.28 0.38
N SER A 69 4.47 -4.51 0.18
CA SER A 69 3.36 -4.42 1.14
C SER A 69 2.70 -5.79 1.32
N CYS A 70 2.42 -6.49 0.23
CA CYS A 70 1.88 -7.86 0.27
C CYS A 70 2.82 -8.84 0.97
N CYS A 71 4.13 -8.77 0.68
CA CYS A 71 5.12 -9.62 1.36
C CYS A 71 5.12 -9.36 2.88
N ARG A 72 5.02 -8.08 3.27
CA ARG A 72 4.92 -7.67 4.67
C ARG A 72 3.65 -8.22 5.31
N THR A 73 2.49 -8.04 4.69
CA THR A 73 1.19 -8.54 5.16
C THR A 73 1.21 -10.06 5.35
N ILE A 74 1.80 -10.83 4.43
CA ILE A 74 1.94 -12.29 4.59
C ILE A 74 2.76 -12.64 5.83
N ILE A 75 3.91 -11.96 6.04
CA ILE A 75 4.73 -12.17 7.24
C ILE A 75 3.94 -11.86 8.51
N GLU A 76 3.23 -10.73 8.53
CA GLU A 76 2.37 -10.30 9.65
C GLU A 76 1.29 -11.35 9.94
N ALA A 77 0.57 -11.81 8.92
CA ALA A 77 -0.48 -12.81 9.03
C ALA A 77 0.03 -14.15 9.57
N LEU A 78 1.20 -14.62 9.12
CA LEU A 78 1.80 -15.86 9.63
C LEU A 78 2.23 -15.75 11.09
N VAL A 79 2.71 -14.57 11.52
CA VAL A 79 2.98 -14.29 12.94
C VAL A 79 1.68 -14.34 13.74
N ILE A 80 0.61 -13.74 13.23
CA ILE A 80 -0.72 -13.74 13.89
C ILE A 80 -1.26 -15.17 14.02
N LEU A 81 -1.18 -16.00 12.97
CA LEU A 81 -1.56 -17.42 13.04
C LEU A 81 -0.76 -18.19 14.09
N ARG A 82 0.55 -17.89 14.20
CA ARG A 82 1.39 -18.52 15.23
C ARG A 82 0.98 -18.08 16.64
N MET A 83 0.70 -16.79 16.84
CA MET A 83 0.17 -16.28 18.11
C MET A 83 -1.15 -16.97 18.50
N ASP A 84 -2.05 -17.13 17.54
CA ASP A 84 -3.33 -17.85 17.76
C ASP A 84 -3.10 -19.32 18.13
N ALA A 85 -2.23 -20.03 17.39
CA ALA A 85 -1.89 -21.43 17.67
C ALA A 85 -1.23 -21.63 19.05
N GLU A 86 -0.51 -20.62 19.56
CA GLU A 86 0.07 -20.61 20.90
C GLU A 86 -0.91 -20.12 22.00
N GLY A 87 -2.19 -19.87 21.65
CA GLY A 87 -3.24 -19.46 22.57
C GLY A 87 -3.10 -18.01 23.08
N LYS A 88 -2.40 -17.16 22.33
CA LYS A 88 -2.16 -15.74 22.69
C LYS A 88 -3.27 -14.80 22.22
N ILE A 89 -4.16 -15.30 21.38
CA ILE A 89 -5.33 -14.57 20.88
C ILE A 89 -6.57 -15.28 21.41
N ASN A 90 -7.31 -14.61 22.30
CA ASN A 90 -8.52 -15.17 22.90
C ASN A 90 -9.79 -14.83 22.10
N GLU A 91 -10.93 -15.38 22.53
CA GLU A 91 -12.23 -15.17 21.88
C GLU A 91 -12.67 -13.70 21.83
N ASP A 92 -12.41 -12.91 22.89
CA ASP A 92 -12.74 -11.49 22.88
C ASP A 92 -11.88 -10.73 21.87
N GLN A 93 -10.59 -11.08 21.70
CA GLN A 93 -9.73 -10.51 20.68
C GLN A 93 -10.20 -10.84 19.25
N LYS A 94 -10.65 -12.08 19.00
CA LYS A 94 -11.23 -12.49 17.71
C LYS A 94 -12.52 -11.73 17.40
N ARG A 95 -13.35 -11.51 18.43
CA ARG A 95 -14.55 -10.66 18.32
C ARG A 95 -14.20 -9.18 18.10
N ILE A 96 -13.13 -8.67 18.74
CA ILE A 96 -12.62 -7.33 18.45
C ILE A 96 -12.22 -7.28 16.97
N TYR A 97 -11.36 -8.19 16.48
CA TYR A 97 -10.93 -8.24 15.07
C TYR A 97 -12.10 -8.14 14.08
N ARG A 98 -13.18 -8.91 14.30
CA ARG A 98 -14.37 -8.91 13.44
C ARG A 98 -15.14 -7.59 13.43
N TYR A 99 -15.16 -6.86 14.53
CA TYR A 99 -16.09 -5.72 14.67
C TYR A 99 -15.38 -4.38 14.87
N LEU A 100 -14.07 -4.37 15.06
CA LEU A 100 -13.27 -3.18 15.37
C LEU A 100 -13.42 -2.12 14.28
N TYR A 101 -13.47 -2.54 13.03
CA TYR A 101 -13.55 -1.62 11.89
C TYR A 101 -14.84 -0.81 11.82
N ALA A 102 -15.88 -1.21 12.55
CA ALA A 102 -17.07 -0.39 12.73
C ALA A 102 -16.75 0.99 13.39
N TYR A 103 -15.62 1.12 14.09
CA TYR A 103 -15.15 2.41 14.59
C TYR A 103 -14.64 3.34 13.49
N VAL A 104 -14.16 2.77 12.39
CA VAL A 104 -13.48 3.46 11.29
C VAL A 104 -14.43 3.67 10.11
N ASP A 105 -15.30 2.70 9.84
CA ASP A 105 -16.14 2.66 8.64
C ASP A 105 -17.12 3.82 8.55
N LEU A 106 -17.76 4.21 9.66
CA LEU A 106 -18.68 5.35 9.67
C LEU A 106 -17.96 6.67 9.31
N ASP A 107 -16.76 6.90 9.83
CA ASP A 107 -16.04 8.15 9.60
C ASP A 107 -15.41 8.19 8.21
N ASN A 108 -14.90 7.05 7.74
CA ASN A 108 -14.20 6.94 6.45
C ASN A 108 -15.19 6.87 5.28
N PHE A 109 -16.16 5.95 5.30
CA PHE A 109 -17.06 5.75 4.16
C PHE A 109 -18.12 6.84 4.03
N HIS A 110 -18.75 7.30 5.11
CA HIS A 110 -19.73 8.41 5.03
C HIS A 110 -19.10 9.69 4.46
N SER A 111 -17.83 9.96 4.79
CA SER A 111 -17.12 11.12 4.25
C SER A 111 -16.84 11.01 2.75
N LEU A 112 -16.59 9.80 2.26
CA LEU A 112 -16.31 9.50 0.84
C LEU A 112 -17.59 9.32 0.01
N MET A 113 -18.69 8.99 0.65
CA MET A 113 -19.94 8.55 0.00
C MET A 113 -21.06 9.58 0.15
N LYS A 114 -20.73 10.87 0.31
CA LYS A 114 -21.73 11.95 0.47
C LYS A 114 -22.73 12.07 -0.67
N ASP A 115 -22.39 11.54 -1.84
CA ASP A 115 -23.23 11.52 -3.04
C ASP A 115 -23.88 10.14 -3.26
N ALA A 116 -23.79 9.23 -2.29
CA ALA A 116 -24.36 7.89 -2.38
C ALA A 116 -25.88 7.90 -2.15
N PRO A 117 -26.61 6.91 -2.68
CA PRO A 117 -28.05 6.79 -2.45
C PRO A 117 -28.42 6.65 -0.96
N GLU A 118 -29.55 7.22 -0.52
CA GLU A 118 -30.03 7.13 0.87
C GLU A 118 -30.14 5.68 1.39
N ALA A 119 -30.50 4.73 0.50
CA ALA A 119 -30.58 3.31 0.84
C ALA A 119 -29.22 2.71 1.27
N PHE A 120 -28.12 3.20 0.70
CA PHE A 120 -26.76 2.81 1.05
C PHE A 120 -26.40 3.26 2.47
N GLU A 121 -26.90 4.42 2.87
CA GLU A 121 -26.65 5.01 4.18
C GLU A 121 -27.49 4.32 5.27
N ASP A 122 -28.78 4.06 5.04
CA ASP A 122 -29.69 3.72 6.15
C ASP A 122 -29.58 2.26 6.67
N GLU A 123 -29.27 1.28 5.82
CA GLU A 123 -29.00 -0.10 6.25
C GLU A 123 -27.56 -0.28 6.76
N GLY A 124 -26.59 0.33 6.07
CA GLY A 124 -25.18 0.28 6.43
C GLY A 124 -24.90 0.93 7.79
N VAL A 125 -25.44 2.12 8.05
CA VAL A 125 -25.23 2.84 9.32
C VAL A 125 -25.77 2.06 10.51
N LYS A 126 -26.97 1.45 10.40
CA LYS A 126 -27.57 0.68 11.50
C LYS A 126 -26.71 -0.53 11.87
N LYS A 127 -26.19 -1.26 10.88
CA LYS A 127 -25.29 -2.39 11.10
C LYS A 127 -23.98 -1.95 11.75
N VAL A 128 -23.35 -0.89 11.23
CA VAL A 128 -22.08 -0.40 11.78
C VAL A 128 -22.22 0.09 13.23
N VAL A 129 -23.31 0.76 13.58
CA VAL A 129 -23.57 1.14 14.98
C VAL A 129 -23.69 -0.09 15.90
N ALA A 130 -24.37 -1.14 15.45
CA ALA A 130 -24.50 -2.38 16.21
C ALA A 130 -23.15 -3.10 16.37
N ASP A 131 -22.38 -3.22 15.30
CA ASP A 131 -21.06 -3.87 15.31
C ASP A 131 -20.05 -3.10 16.17
N LYS A 132 -20.08 -1.76 16.14
CA LYS A 132 -19.31 -0.92 17.06
C LYS A 132 -19.64 -1.22 18.52
N GLY A 133 -20.92 -1.48 18.84
CA GLY A 133 -21.35 -1.92 20.16
C GLY A 133 -20.72 -3.26 20.56
N LYS A 134 -20.76 -4.25 19.66
CA LYS A 134 -20.16 -5.58 19.88
C LYS A 134 -18.64 -5.50 20.12
N ALA A 135 -17.94 -4.68 19.34
CA ALA A 135 -16.52 -4.43 19.52
C ALA A 135 -16.24 -3.74 20.87
N THR A 136 -17.02 -2.71 21.22
CA THR A 136 -16.89 -2.01 22.52
C THR A 136 -17.00 -2.99 23.68
N GLU A 137 -18.03 -3.83 23.69
CA GLU A 137 -18.26 -4.83 24.74
C GLU A 137 -17.10 -5.84 24.85
N ALA A 138 -16.57 -6.29 23.71
CA ALA A 138 -15.42 -7.19 23.68
C ALA A 138 -14.15 -6.52 24.24
N MET A 139 -13.88 -5.27 23.87
CA MET A 139 -12.75 -4.49 24.42
C MET A 139 -12.85 -4.31 25.94
N LEU A 140 -14.04 -3.93 26.44
CA LEU A 140 -14.25 -3.72 27.88
C LEU A 140 -13.99 -5.00 28.68
N ARG A 141 -14.43 -6.16 28.15
CA ARG A 141 -14.20 -7.47 28.79
C ARG A 141 -12.74 -7.90 28.72
N HIS A 142 -12.13 -7.87 27.54
CA HIS A 142 -10.74 -8.29 27.32
C HIS A 142 -9.76 -7.50 28.20
N PHE A 143 -9.90 -6.17 28.22
CA PHE A 143 -8.99 -5.31 28.99
C PHE A 143 -9.41 -5.05 30.44
N GLY A 144 -10.60 -5.50 30.85
CA GLY A 144 -11.15 -5.22 32.18
C GLY A 144 -11.26 -3.72 32.49
N CYS A 145 -11.62 -2.91 31.49
CA CYS A 145 -11.59 -1.44 31.56
C CYS A 145 -12.98 -0.80 31.47
N THR A 146 -13.06 0.53 31.59
CA THR A 146 -14.28 1.30 31.43
C THR A 146 -14.36 1.98 30.07
N LEU A 147 -15.57 2.39 29.67
CA LEU A 147 -15.77 3.18 28.45
C LEU A 147 -15.01 4.53 28.48
N LYS A 148 -14.75 5.06 29.69
CA LYS A 148 -13.97 6.28 29.85
C LYS A 148 -12.50 6.05 29.49
N ASP A 149 -11.97 4.88 29.81
CA ASP A 149 -10.59 4.51 29.50
C ASP A 149 -10.41 4.40 27.99
N LEU A 150 -11.32 3.69 27.29
CA LEU A 150 -11.31 3.57 25.81
C LEU A 150 -11.44 4.92 25.08
N LYS A 151 -11.95 5.97 25.74
CA LYS A 151 -12.06 7.33 25.18
C LYS A 151 -10.81 8.18 25.43
N ASP A 152 -9.79 7.65 26.11
CA ASP A 152 -8.51 8.35 26.25
C ASP A 152 -7.88 8.51 24.86
N ARG A 153 -7.50 9.75 24.52
CA ARG A 153 -6.88 10.09 23.23
C ARG A 153 -5.56 9.38 22.97
N LYS A 154 -4.92 8.80 23.99
CA LYS A 154 -3.72 7.97 23.85
C LYS A 154 -4.03 6.56 23.36
N ILE A 155 -5.29 6.13 23.41
CA ILE A 155 -5.73 4.82 22.97
C ILE A 155 -6.30 4.98 21.56
N SER A 156 -5.56 4.48 20.58
CA SER A 156 -6.00 4.44 19.17
C SER A 156 -6.89 3.20 18.99
N VAL A 157 -8.16 3.31 19.38
CA VAL A 157 -9.14 2.21 19.21
C VAL A 157 -9.47 1.93 17.74
N ASP A 158 -9.08 2.83 16.85
CA ASP A 158 -9.16 2.72 15.40
C ASP A 158 -7.93 2.03 14.77
N ASP A 159 -6.94 1.63 15.57
CA ASP A 159 -5.77 0.89 15.09
C ASP A 159 -6.17 -0.49 14.56
N PRO A 160 -5.92 -0.81 13.27
CA PRO A 160 -6.12 -2.13 12.67
C PRO A 160 -5.61 -3.32 13.49
N CYS A 161 -4.51 -3.12 14.23
CA CYS A 161 -3.84 -4.14 15.03
C CYS A 161 -4.28 -4.11 16.51
N PHE A 162 -5.30 -3.33 16.89
CA PHE A 162 -5.71 -3.15 18.28
C PHE A 162 -6.10 -4.48 18.95
N TYR A 163 -6.68 -5.41 18.19
CA TYR A 163 -7.07 -6.73 18.67
C TYR A 163 -5.87 -7.56 19.18
N LEU A 164 -4.64 -7.27 18.73
CA LEU A 164 -3.42 -7.97 19.16
C LEU A 164 -2.94 -7.55 20.55
N LYS A 165 -3.44 -6.42 21.07
CA LYS A 165 -3.01 -5.87 22.36
C LYS A 165 -3.43 -6.77 23.51
N GLN A 166 -2.50 -7.02 24.43
CA GLN A 166 -2.75 -7.74 25.68
C GLN A 166 -3.11 -6.76 26.81
N SER A 167 -2.60 -5.52 26.73
CA SER A 167 -2.98 -4.38 27.57
C SER A 167 -3.34 -3.17 26.71
N LEU A 168 -4.21 -2.28 27.21
CA LEU A 168 -4.66 -1.08 26.49
C LEU A 168 -3.53 -0.18 25.97
N HIS A 169 -2.39 -0.19 26.65
CA HIS A 169 -1.26 0.69 26.35
C HIS A 169 -0.13 0.00 25.60
N ASP A 170 -0.33 -1.24 25.15
CA ASP A 170 0.65 -1.94 24.34
C ASP A 170 0.92 -1.20 23.02
N ASP A 171 2.19 -1.18 22.61
CA ASP A 171 2.64 -0.68 21.31
C ASP A 171 2.98 -1.88 20.43
N ILE A 172 2.09 -2.23 19.50
CA ILE A 172 2.27 -3.42 18.66
C ILE A 172 3.31 -3.11 17.58
N ARG A 173 4.39 -3.90 17.57
CA ARG A 173 5.44 -3.82 16.55
C ARG A 173 5.77 -5.22 16.04
N PHE A 174 5.45 -5.49 14.78
CA PHE A 174 5.71 -6.80 14.17
C PHE A 174 7.20 -7.18 14.18
N SER A 175 8.12 -6.22 14.08
CA SER A 175 9.57 -6.51 14.22
C SER A 175 9.96 -7.02 15.62
N GLN A 176 9.17 -6.73 16.65
CA GLN A 176 9.32 -7.33 17.99
C GLN A 176 8.60 -8.67 18.07
N LEU A 177 7.37 -8.75 17.57
CA LEU A 177 6.61 -10.01 17.53
C LEU A 177 7.34 -11.10 16.75
N LEU A 178 8.02 -10.79 15.66
CA LEU A 178 8.82 -11.73 14.87
C LEU A 178 9.99 -12.35 15.65
N LYS A 179 10.47 -11.69 16.70
CA LYS A 179 11.53 -12.23 17.58
C LYS A 179 10.96 -13.25 18.57
N GLU A 180 9.70 -13.08 18.96
CA GLU A 180 8.99 -13.97 19.88
C GLU A 180 8.33 -15.14 19.13
N TYR A 181 7.68 -14.85 18.00
CA TYR A 181 6.90 -15.77 17.16
C TYR A 181 7.57 -15.95 15.80
N SER A 182 8.77 -16.52 15.79
CA SER A 182 9.62 -16.57 14.59
C SER A 182 9.10 -17.51 13.49
N ILE A 183 8.75 -16.99 12.31
CA ILE A 183 8.28 -17.82 11.19
C ILE A 183 9.42 -18.46 10.36
N CYS A 184 10.64 -17.89 10.38
CA CYS A 184 11.81 -18.36 9.63
C CYS A 184 13.16 -18.10 10.36
N GLY A 185 13.22 -18.17 11.69
CA GLY A 185 14.43 -17.78 12.43
C GLY A 185 14.73 -16.27 12.36
N GLU A 186 16.01 -15.90 12.35
CA GLU A 186 16.46 -14.50 12.20
C GLU A 186 16.16 -13.93 10.80
N ASP A 187 16.04 -14.78 9.79
CA ASP A 187 15.79 -14.38 8.39
C ASP A 187 14.41 -13.73 8.22
N GLY A 188 13.40 -14.16 8.98
CA GLY A 188 12.05 -13.58 8.91
C GLY A 188 11.98 -12.11 9.33
N ALA A 189 12.71 -11.74 10.39
CA ALA A 189 12.79 -10.36 10.84
C ALA A 189 13.56 -9.48 9.85
N ALA A 190 14.64 -10.00 9.27
CA ALA A 190 15.40 -9.29 8.25
C ALA A 190 14.55 -9.05 6.99
N MET A 191 13.85 -10.07 6.48
CA MET A 191 12.94 -9.90 5.34
C MET A 191 11.85 -8.85 5.60
N TYR A 192 11.21 -8.91 6.78
CA TYR A 192 10.19 -7.93 7.18
C TYR A 192 10.73 -6.49 7.16
N GLU A 193 11.92 -6.27 7.75
CA GLU A 193 12.57 -4.97 7.78
C GLU A 193 12.97 -4.50 6.37
N PHE A 194 13.43 -5.41 5.51
CA PHE A 194 13.73 -5.10 4.12
C PHE A 194 12.50 -4.60 3.38
N PHE A 195 11.39 -5.34 3.38
CA PHE A 195 10.15 -4.90 2.72
C PHE A 195 9.63 -3.59 3.31
N SER A 196 9.76 -3.42 4.63
CA SER A 196 9.41 -2.17 5.31
C SER A 196 10.22 -0.95 4.83
N LEU A 197 11.43 -1.15 4.29
CA LEU A 197 12.19 -0.05 3.68
C LEU A 197 11.62 0.38 2.32
N PHE A 198 11.08 -0.55 1.53
CA PHE A 198 10.68 -0.32 0.14
C PHE A 198 9.21 0.05 -0.05
N ILE A 199 8.36 -0.16 0.96
CA ILE A 199 6.99 0.42 1.02
C ILE A 199 6.94 1.95 1.21
N HIS A 200 8.11 2.58 1.32
CA HIS A 200 8.26 4.03 1.48
C HIS A 200 9.10 4.60 0.34
N PRO A 201 8.96 5.90 0.03
CA PRO A 201 9.77 6.55 -0.99
C PRO A 201 11.27 6.40 -0.75
N ARG A 202 12.00 5.98 -1.79
CA ARG A 202 13.46 5.83 -1.78
C ARG A 202 14.06 6.40 -3.07
N CYS A 203 15.33 6.73 -3.02
CA CYS A 203 16.08 7.19 -4.19
C CYS A 203 17.42 6.47 -4.24
N GLU A 204 17.70 5.81 -5.36
CA GLU A 204 19.00 5.24 -5.69
C GLU A 204 19.43 5.80 -7.05
N MET A 205 20.49 6.61 -7.06
CA MET A 205 20.97 7.28 -8.27
C MET A 205 22.02 6.46 -9.03
N HIS A 206 22.52 5.35 -8.47
CA HIS A 206 23.48 4.46 -9.13
C HIS A 206 22.81 3.24 -9.75
N PRO A 207 22.82 3.07 -11.08
CA PRO A 207 22.14 1.98 -11.77
C PRO A 207 22.58 0.57 -11.32
N GLU A 208 23.89 0.29 -11.28
CA GLU A 208 24.43 -1.03 -10.86
C GLU A 208 23.97 -1.41 -9.44
N THR A 209 23.90 -0.42 -8.57
CA THR A 209 23.46 -0.60 -7.19
C THR A 209 21.95 -0.85 -7.11
N GLN A 210 21.17 -0.11 -7.90
CA GLN A 210 19.73 -0.33 -8.01
C GLN A 210 19.44 -1.74 -8.55
N GLU A 211 20.15 -2.19 -9.58
CA GLU A 211 20.05 -3.55 -10.12
C GLU A 211 20.32 -4.61 -9.03
N ALA A 212 21.42 -4.48 -8.29
CA ALA A 212 21.74 -5.40 -7.20
C ALA A 212 20.67 -5.42 -6.09
N ILE A 213 20.07 -4.26 -5.75
CA ILE A 213 18.96 -4.19 -4.80
C ILE A 213 17.73 -4.94 -5.35
N MET A 214 17.42 -4.78 -6.64
CA MET A 214 16.29 -5.48 -7.26
C MET A 214 16.50 -7.00 -7.31
N GLU A 215 17.73 -7.47 -7.54
CA GLU A 215 18.05 -8.90 -7.45
C GLU A 215 17.80 -9.46 -6.04
N ILE A 216 18.27 -8.76 -5.00
CA ILE A 216 18.03 -9.16 -3.60
C ILE A 216 16.54 -9.15 -3.29
N ARG A 217 15.83 -8.10 -3.73
CA ARG A 217 14.38 -7.99 -3.55
C ARG A 217 13.64 -9.17 -4.17
N LYS A 218 14.02 -9.58 -5.38
CA LYS A 218 13.45 -10.76 -6.03
C LYS A 218 13.70 -12.04 -5.22
N ILE A 219 14.92 -12.23 -4.70
CA ILE A 219 15.26 -13.39 -3.85
C ILE A 219 14.34 -13.45 -2.62
N TYR A 220 14.11 -12.33 -1.93
CA TYR A 220 13.20 -12.31 -0.78
C TYR A 220 11.76 -12.57 -1.18
N ILE A 221 11.30 -12.05 -2.32
CA ILE A 221 9.95 -12.36 -2.82
C ILE A 221 9.80 -13.86 -3.10
N ASP A 222 10.78 -14.48 -3.76
CA ASP A 222 10.80 -15.93 -4.00
C ASP A 222 10.76 -16.72 -2.68
N GLN A 223 11.43 -16.25 -1.63
CA GLN A 223 11.37 -16.85 -0.29
C GLN A 223 9.97 -16.75 0.34
N ILE A 224 9.29 -15.61 0.20
CA ILE A 224 7.90 -15.44 0.67
C ILE A 224 6.95 -16.37 -0.09
N LEU A 225 7.09 -16.49 -1.41
CA LEU A 225 6.27 -17.41 -2.20
C LEU A 225 6.48 -18.88 -1.77
N ASN A 226 7.73 -19.27 -1.47
CA ASN A 226 8.04 -20.58 -0.93
C ASN A 226 7.45 -20.80 0.47
N LEU A 227 7.46 -19.77 1.32
CA LEU A 227 6.85 -19.81 2.64
C LEU A 227 5.34 -20.09 2.56
N VAL A 228 4.63 -19.38 1.67
CA VAL A 228 3.20 -19.60 1.43
C VAL A 228 2.96 -21.00 0.87
N PHE A 229 3.81 -21.46 -0.06
CA PHE A 229 3.71 -22.82 -0.60
C PHE A 229 3.82 -23.90 0.50
N GLU A 230 4.83 -23.82 1.37
CA GLU A 230 4.99 -24.78 2.47
C GLU A 230 3.88 -24.65 3.53
N TYR A 231 3.36 -23.44 3.76
CA TYR A 231 2.17 -23.24 4.58
C TYR A 231 0.96 -24.00 4.01
N LEU A 232 0.60 -23.76 2.74
CA LEU A 232 -0.51 -24.44 2.08
C LEU A 232 -0.33 -25.96 2.06
N LYS A 233 0.91 -26.43 1.87
CA LYS A 233 1.25 -27.85 1.93
C LYS A 233 0.99 -28.44 3.31
N SER A 234 1.42 -27.77 4.37
CA SER A 234 1.20 -28.20 5.75
C SER A 234 -0.28 -28.29 6.11
N CYS A 235 -1.11 -27.43 5.49
CA CYS A 235 -2.56 -27.42 5.64
C CYS A 235 -3.29 -28.38 4.68
N ASN A 236 -2.59 -29.14 3.83
CA ASN A 236 -3.16 -29.99 2.77
C ASN A 236 -4.03 -29.21 1.75
N LEU A 237 -3.64 -27.98 1.43
CA LEU A 237 -4.38 -27.05 0.58
C LEU A 237 -3.81 -26.93 -0.86
N LEU A 238 -2.80 -27.71 -1.25
CA LEU A 238 -2.15 -27.62 -2.57
C LEU A 238 -2.91 -28.26 -3.74
N SER A 239 -4.17 -28.63 -3.54
CA SER A 239 -4.96 -29.30 -4.58
C SER A 239 -5.80 -28.31 -5.38
N TYR A 240 -5.76 -28.45 -6.71
CA TYR A 240 -6.54 -27.63 -7.64
C TYR A 240 -7.12 -28.48 -8.77
N ASP A 241 -8.05 -27.90 -9.52
CA ASP A 241 -8.57 -28.48 -10.75
C ASP A 241 -7.70 -28.02 -11.92
N GLU A 242 -7.10 -28.95 -12.67
CA GLU A 242 -6.26 -28.63 -13.84
C GLU A 242 -7.04 -27.92 -14.95
N SER A 243 -8.38 -28.01 -14.94
CA SER A 243 -9.24 -27.26 -15.87
C SER A 243 -9.47 -25.80 -15.43
N SER A 244 -9.10 -25.43 -14.20
CA SER A 244 -9.16 -24.04 -13.76
C SER A 244 -8.20 -23.17 -14.58
N PRO A 245 -8.61 -21.96 -14.99
CA PRO A 245 -7.77 -21.07 -15.77
C PRO A 245 -6.51 -20.66 -14.99
N ASP A 246 -5.37 -20.57 -15.69
CA ASP A 246 -4.14 -19.94 -15.19
C ASP A 246 -4.19 -18.42 -15.35
N PHE A 247 -3.11 -17.78 -14.89
CA PHE A 247 -2.90 -16.35 -15.04
C PHE A 247 -3.01 -15.89 -16.49
N ASP A 248 -2.41 -16.61 -17.45
CA ASP A 248 -2.44 -16.20 -18.85
C ASP A 248 -3.88 -16.20 -19.40
N HIS A 249 -4.66 -17.23 -19.07
CA HIS A 249 -6.06 -17.28 -19.44
C HIS A 249 -6.89 -16.17 -18.78
N ASP A 250 -6.69 -15.95 -17.49
CA ASP A 250 -7.43 -14.95 -16.71
C ASP A 250 -7.08 -13.52 -17.12
N PHE A 251 -5.81 -13.24 -17.36
CA PHE A 251 -5.31 -11.89 -17.56
C PHE A 251 -5.18 -11.56 -19.06
N PHE A 252 -4.40 -12.32 -19.83
CA PHE A 252 -4.10 -11.99 -21.23
C PHE A 252 -5.21 -12.40 -22.20
N TYR A 253 -5.90 -13.52 -21.95
CA TYR A 253 -6.85 -14.09 -22.91
C TYR A 253 -8.32 -13.91 -22.52
N ASN A 254 -8.62 -13.35 -21.35
CA ASN A 254 -9.97 -13.06 -20.95
C ASN A 254 -10.52 -11.89 -21.79
N PRO A 255 -11.53 -12.12 -22.65
CA PRO A 255 -12.05 -11.08 -23.54
C PRO A 255 -12.70 -9.92 -22.78
N LEU A 256 -13.13 -10.14 -21.52
CA LEU A 256 -13.66 -9.09 -20.67
C LEU A 256 -12.55 -8.20 -20.08
N LEU A 257 -11.33 -8.72 -19.93
CA LEU A 257 -10.17 -7.98 -19.44
C LEU A 257 -9.24 -7.51 -20.57
N ALA A 258 -9.46 -7.90 -21.83
CA ALA A 258 -8.63 -7.48 -22.95
C ALA A 258 -8.51 -5.95 -23.08
N VAL A 259 -9.60 -5.22 -22.76
CA VAL A 259 -9.59 -3.75 -22.69
C VAL A 259 -8.69 -3.27 -21.54
N ASN A 260 -8.70 -3.96 -20.39
CA ASN A 260 -7.84 -3.62 -19.26
C ASN A 260 -6.36 -3.91 -19.54
N VAL A 261 -6.02 -5.05 -20.14
CA VAL A 261 -4.63 -5.35 -20.56
C VAL A 261 -4.12 -4.34 -21.57
N HIS A 262 -4.96 -3.97 -22.55
CA HIS A 262 -4.64 -2.90 -23.49
C HIS A 262 -4.37 -1.59 -22.75
N ASN A 263 -5.25 -1.19 -21.82
CA ASN A 263 -5.08 0.02 -21.02
C ASN A 263 -3.79 0.00 -20.19
N VAL A 264 -3.42 -1.14 -19.57
CA VAL A 264 -2.16 -1.29 -18.83
C VAL A 264 -0.95 -1.06 -19.74
N LYS A 265 -0.95 -1.67 -20.94
CA LYS A 265 0.16 -1.51 -21.89
C LYS A 265 0.21 -0.11 -22.49
N GLU A 266 -0.92 0.52 -22.76
CA GLU A 266 -0.96 1.92 -23.18
C GLU A 266 -0.55 2.88 -22.07
N PHE A 267 -0.86 2.57 -20.80
CA PHE A 267 -0.37 3.35 -19.66
C PHE A 267 1.15 3.23 -19.51
N GLU A 268 1.69 2.02 -19.62
CA GLU A 268 3.13 1.77 -19.62
C GLU A 268 3.85 2.60 -20.72
N LYS A 269 3.33 2.57 -21.95
CA LYS A 269 3.82 3.40 -23.06
C LYS A 269 3.65 4.89 -22.77
N THR A 270 2.54 5.30 -22.17
CA THR A 270 2.28 6.70 -21.80
C THR A 270 3.32 7.20 -20.81
N ILE A 271 3.70 6.41 -19.80
CA ILE A 271 4.79 6.79 -18.88
C ILE A 271 6.13 6.90 -19.62
N HIS A 272 6.43 5.97 -20.54
CA HIS A 272 7.64 6.08 -21.36
C HIS A 272 7.63 7.38 -22.20
N TYR A 273 6.49 7.74 -22.79
CA TYR A 273 6.35 8.99 -23.53
C TYR A 273 6.49 10.22 -22.62
N ILE A 274 5.91 10.21 -21.42
CA ILE A 274 6.08 11.27 -20.40
C ILE A 274 7.56 11.48 -20.10
N LYS A 275 8.32 10.40 -19.88
CA LYS A 275 9.77 10.46 -19.61
C LYS A 275 10.54 11.10 -20.76
N ASN A 276 10.27 10.71 -22.00
CA ASN A 276 10.94 11.31 -23.17
C ASN A 276 10.56 12.79 -23.38
N GLN A 277 9.34 13.19 -22.99
CA GLN A 277 8.92 14.59 -23.07
C GLN A 277 9.50 15.44 -21.94
N ILE A 278 9.66 14.90 -20.73
CA ILE A 278 9.96 15.71 -19.54
C ILE A 278 11.42 15.58 -19.09
N CYS A 279 12.00 14.38 -19.15
CA CYS A 279 13.31 14.09 -18.57
C CYS A 279 14.48 14.35 -19.53
N ASP A 280 14.25 14.26 -20.84
CA ASP A 280 15.28 14.53 -21.85
C ASP A 280 15.41 16.04 -22.08
N LEU A 281 16.44 16.67 -21.52
CA LEU A 281 16.68 18.11 -21.62
C LEU A 281 17.77 18.42 -22.68
N PRO A 282 17.79 19.62 -23.28
CA PRO A 282 18.82 19.99 -24.25
C PRO A 282 20.27 19.82 -23.75
N ASP A 283 20.49 20.08 -22.46
CA ASP A 283 21.82 20.08 -21.83
C ASP A 283 22.05 18.88 -20.91
N GLY A 284 21.18 17.86 -20.94
CA GLY A 284 21.34 16.68 -20.09
C GLY A 284 20.05 15.90 -19.84
N TYR A 285 20.07 15.11 -18.77
CA TYR A 285 18.99 14.19 -18.45
C TYR A 285 18.60 14.29 -16.98
N ASP A 286 17.31 14.46 -16.70
CA ASP A 286 16.79 14.53 -15.34
C ASP A 286 16.52 13.14 -14.77
N ALA A 287 17.58 12.51 -14.27
CA ALA A 287 17.52 11.19 -13.65
C ALA A 287 16.62 11.15 -12.40
N PHE A 288 16.46 12.27 -11.67
CA PHE A 288 15.64 12.32 -10.47
C PHE A 288 14.15 12.22 -10.82
N THR A 289 13.70 13.04 -11.77
CA THR A 289 12.32 12.98 -12.27
C THR A 289 12.04 11.67 -13.00
N TRP A 290 13.03 11.13 -13.73
CA TRP A 290 12.87 9.83 -14.38
C TRP A 290 12.66 8.69 -13.38
N GLN A 291 13.47 8.64 -12.31
CA GLN A 291 13.33 7.63 -11.26
C GLN A 291 11.98 7.72 -10.55
N PHE A 292 11.54 8.95 -10.25
CA PHE A 292 10.20 9.19 -9.71
C PHE A 292 9.12 8.58 -10.64
N LEU A 293 9.19 8.85 -11.94
CA LEU A 293 8.24 8.32 -12.92
C LEU A 293 8.33 6.79 -13.11
N GLU A 294 9.48 6.15 -12.92
CA GLU A 294 9.57 4.68 -12.84
C GLU A 294 8.80 4.15 -11.64
N ARG A 295 8.94 4.75 -10.46
CA ARG A 295 8.21 4.32 -9.25
C ARG A 295 6.70 4.49 -9.42
N VAL A 296 6.27 5.63 -9.97
CA VAL A 296 4.87 5.88 -10.31
C VAL A 296 4.35 4.84 -11.31
N ARG A 297 5.15 4.46 -12.31
CA ARG A 297 4.80 3.40 -13.28
C ARG A 297 4.45 2.10 -12.57
N TYR A 298 5.36 1.60 -11.73
CA TYR A 298 5.19 0.32 -11.04
C TYR A 298 3.94 0.32 -10.16
N LEU A 299 3.72 1.39 -9.39
CA LEU A 299 2.58 1.52 -8.48
C LEU A 299 1.24 1.58 -9.22
N VAL A 300 1.16 2.33 -10.31
CA VAL A 300 -0.10 2.47 -11.05
C VAL A 300 -0.41 1.22 -11.87
N ILE A 301 0.59 0.59 -12.49
CA ILE A 301 0.40 -0.72 -13.15
C ILE A 301 -0.08 -1.76 -12.15
N ASP A 302 0.48 -1.79 -10.94
CA ASP A 302 0.04 -2.70 -9.88
C ASP A 302 -1.44 -2.50 -9.53
N MET A 303 -1.85 -1.25 -9.30
CA MET A 303 -3.27 -0.93 -9.09
C MET A 303 -4.15 -1.31 -10.29
N MET A 304 -3.70 -1.10 -11.52
CA MET A 304 -4.45 -1.48 -12.72
C MET A 304 -4.57 -3.00 -12.89
N VAL A 305 -3.51 -3.76 -12.62
CA VAL A 305 -3.54 -5.24 -12.63
C VAL A 305 -4.48 -5.75 -11.53
N SER A 306 -4.32 -5.22 -10.32
CA SER A 306 -5.14 -5.58 -9.15
C SER A 306 -6.62 -5.33 -9.42
N ILE A 307 -7.00 -4.14 -9.89
CA ILE A 307 -8.42 -3.84 -10.14
C ILE A 307 -9.01 -4.70 -11.27
N SER A 308 -8.19 -5.05 -12.27
CA SER A 308 -8.63 -5.89 -13.39
C SER A 308 -8.99 -7.31 -12.94
N LEU A 309 -8.31 -7.80 -11.90
CA LEU A 309 -8.52 -9.13 -11.36
C LEU A 309 -9.48 -9.14 -10.16
N GLY A 310 -10.03 -7.99 -9.76
CA GLY A 310 -11.01 -7.86 -8.68
C GLY A 310 -10.41 -7.65 -7.29
N TYR A 311 -9.10 -7.41 -7.20
CA TYR A 311 -8.34 -7.22 -5.96
C TYR A 311 -8.39 -5.78 -5.44
N ASN A 312 -9.60 -5.31 -5.11
CA ASN A 312 -9.89 -3.90 -4.79
C ASN A 312 -9.14 -3.38 -3.56
N GLU A 313 -8.96 -4.23 -2.54
CA GLU A 313 -8.23 -3.90 -1.32
C GLU A 313 -6.76 -3.58 -1.60
N HIS A 314 -6.15 -4.29 -2.54
CA HIS A 314 -4.77 -4.05 -2.94
C HIS A 314 -4.63 -2.70 -3.65
N VAL A 315 -5.58 -2.36 -4.54
CA VAL A 315 -5.63 -1.03 -5.17
C VAL A 315 -5.58 0.07 -4.12
N ILE A 316 -6.41 -0.05 -3.09
CA ILE A 316 -6.49 0.96 -2.03
C ILE A 316 -5.22 0.96 -1.19
N ALA A 317 -4.69 -0.20 -0.78
CA ALA A 317 -3.44 -0.30 -0.01
C ALA A 317 -2.27 0.40 -0.72
N ILE A 318 -2.12 0.16 -2.03
CA ILE A 318 -1.03 0.72 -2.85
C ILE A 318 -1.07 2.26 -2.90
N PHE A 319 -2.25 2.87 -2.78
CA PHE A 319 -2.42 4.32 -2.84
C PHE A 319 -1.55 5.08 -1.83
N LYS A 320 -1.31 4.51 -0.64
CA LYS A 320 -0.39 5.09 0.36
C LYS A 320 0.97 5.38 -0.27
N SER A 321 1.57 4.37 -0.88
CA SER A 321 2.93 4.44 -1.43
C SER A 321 3.01 5.43 -2.59
N LEU A 322 1.97 5.48 -3.44
CA LEU A 322 1.88 6.45 -4.52
C LEU A 322 1.86 7.90 -4.01
N VAL A 323 0.95 8.21 -3.09
CA VAL A 323 0.79 9.58 -2.58
C VAL A 323 2.01 10.00 -1.76
N GLU A 324 2.63 9.07 -1.02
CA GLU A 324 3.90 9.36 -0.32
C GLU A 324 5.03 9.69 -1.30
N GLU A 325 5.17 8.94 -2.40
CA GLU A 325 6.18 9.18 -3.43
C GLU A 325 5.99 10.55 -4.09
N TYR A 326 4.76 10.87 -4.49
CA TYR A 326 4.40 12.21 -4.99
C TYR A 326 4.69 13.31 -3.96
N SER A 327 4.37 13.08 -2.68
CA SER A 327 4.54 14.09 -1.63
C SER A 327 6.01 14.42 -1.37
N VAL A 328 6.89 13.42 -1.47
CA VAL A 328 8.33 13.62 -1.35
C VAL A 328 8.86 14.35 -2.58
N PHE A 329 8.48 13.92 -3.78
CA PHE A 329 8.90 14.58 -5.02
C PHE A 329 8.47 16.06 -5.03
N PHE A 330 7.21 16.33 -4.68
CA PHE A 330 6.68 17.68 -4.51
C PHE A 330 7.47 18.48 -3.49
N ALA A 331 7.66 17.96 -2.27
CA ALA A 331 8.39 18.67 -1.22
C ALA A 331 9.85 19.02 -1.60
N VAL A 332 10.52 18.16 -2.39
CA VAL A 332 11.84 18.45 -2.94
C VAL A 332 11.76 19.51 -4.04
N GLY A 333 10.77 19.42 -4.93
CA GLY A 333 10.58 20.33 -6.05
C GLY A 333 10.07 21.73 -5.69
N SER A 334 9.42 21.89 -4.53
CA SER A 334 8.84 23.18 -4.08
C SER A 334 9.85 24.13 -3.41
N VAL A 335 11.14 23.78 -3.34
CA VAL A 335 12.13 24.66 -2.71
C VAL A 335 12.51 25.84 -3.62
N GLU A 336 12.80 26.98 -3.01
CA GLU A 336 12.87 28.27 -3.72
C GLU A 336 14.17 28.44 -4.53
N THR A 337 15.25 27.74 -4.17
CA THR A 337 16.56 27.93 -4.78
C THR A 337 17.13 26.64 -5.36
N LYS A 338 17.86 26.75 -6.47
CA LYS A 338 18.57 25.63 -7.09
C LYS A 338 19.56 24.96 -6.14
N GLU A 339 20.28 25.76 -5.35
CA GLU A 339 21.23 25.24 -4.38
C GLU A 339 20.54 24.36 -3.33
N GLU A 340 19.42 24.83 -2.78
CA GLU A 340 18.62 24.05 -1.83
C GLU A 340 18.07 22.78 -2.47
N PHE A 341 17.54 22.88 -3.70
CA PHE A 341 17.07 21.72 -4.47
C PHE A 341 18.15 20.65 -4.62
N ASP A 342 19.35 21.03 -5.06
CA ASP A 342 20.45 20.10 -5.27
C ASP A 342 20.94 19.46 -3.95
N LYS A 343 20.96 20.22 -2.85
CA LYS A 343 21.32 19.70 -1.51
C LYS A 343 20.28 18.73 -0.97
N ILE A 344 18.99 19.07 -1.05
CA ILE A 344 17.91 18.21 -0.54
C ILE A 344 17.77 16.94 -1.38
N LYS A 345 17.84 17.06 -2.72
CA LYS A 345 17.86 15.90 -3.63
C LYS A 345 19.01 14.95 -3.30
N ARG A 346 20.24 15.47 -3.13
CA ARG A 346 21.39 14.65 -2.71
C ARG A 346 21.16 14.01 -1.34
N ALA A 347 20.57 14.75 -0.40
CA ALA A 347 20.27 14.23 0.93
C ALA A 347 19.20 13.12 0.92
N TYR A 348 18.22 13.17 0.02
CA TYR A 348 17.23 12.11 -0.16
C TYR A 348 17.88 10.79 -0.58
N TRP A 349 18.75 10.84 -1.58
CA TRP A 349 19.55 9.70 -2.02
C TRP A 349 20.46 9.16 -0.91
N VAL A 350 21.27 10.04 -0.29
CA VAL A 350 22.16 9.64 0.82
C VAL A 350 21.38 9.00 1.98
N SER A 351 20.23 9.57 2.34
CA SER A 351 19.36 9.02 3.40
C SER A 351 18.85 7.62 3.05
N SER A 352 18.38 7.43 1.81
CA SER A 352 17.92 6.13 1.31
C SER A 352 19.04 5.09 1.38
N ARG A 353 20.23 5.47 0.91
CA ARG A 353 21.40 4.60 0.88
C ARG A 353 21.90 4.21 2.28
N ILE A 354 21.98 5.16 3.21
CA ILE A 354 22.38 4.89 4.60
C ILE A 354 21.44 3.86 5.25
N GLN A 355 20.13 3.95 4.98
CA GLN A 355 19.15 3.01 5.52
C GLN A 355 19.30 1.60 4.93
N ILE A 356 19.54 1.50 3.62
CA ILE A 356 19.77 0.22 2.94
C ILE A 356 21.09 -0.41 3.40
N ASP A 357 22.19 0.35 3.42
CA ASP A 357 23.48 -0.11 3.94
C ASP A 357 23.35 -0.56 5.39
N ALA A 358 22.61 0.18 6.22
CA ALA A 358 22.35 -0.16 7.62
C ALA A 358 21.60 -1.49 7.79
N HIS A 359 20.72 -1.85 6.88
CA HIS A 359 20.03 -3.13 6.86
C HIS A 359 21.01 -4.26 6.51
N PHE A 360 21.78 -4.10 5.45
CA PHE A 360 22.78 -5.10 5.05
C PHE A 360 23.94 -5.27 6.05
N GLU A 361 24.32 -4.21 6.76
CA GLU A 361 25.28 -4.29 7.87
C GLU A 361 24.80 -5.25 8.97
N GLN A 362 23.50 -5.23 9.30
CA GLN A 362 22.93 -6.12 10.32
C GLN A 362 22.97 -7.59 9.86
N MET A 363 22.96 -7.83 8.55
CA MET A 363 23.11 -9.14 7.93
C MET A 363 24.59 -9.57 7.74
N GLY A 364 25.55 -8.78 8.25
CA GLY A 364 26.97 -9.12 8.21
C GLY A 364 27.74 -8.60 6.99
N LEU A 365 27.11 -7.85 6.09
CA LEU A 365 27.80 -7.20 4.97
C LEU A 365 28.55 -5.95 5.46
N LYS A 366 29.89 -6.01 5.45
CA LYS A 366 30.75 -4.97 6.07
C LYS A 366 31.05 -3.76 5.18
N LYS A 367 30.69 -3.80 3.89
CA LYS A 367 31.04 -2.72 2.95
C LYS A 367 29.96 -1.65 2.95
N ARG A 368 30.29 -0.45 3.43
CA ARG A 368 29.48 0.76 3.23
C ARG A 368 29.74 1.29 1.82
N LEU A 369 28.68 1.69 1.13
CA LEU A 369 28.78 2.31 -0.19
C LEU A 369 28.70 3.83 -0.10
N VAL A 370 28.06 4.40 0.94
CA VAL A 370 28.19 5.84 1.24
C VAL A 370 29.46 6.11 2.03
N GLU A 371 30.33 6.96 1.50
CA GLU A 371 31.48 7.46 2.25
C GLU A 371 31.02 8.43 3.34
N GLU A 372 31.63 8.34 4.54
CA GLU A 372 31.33 9.29 5.63
C GLU A 372 31.54 10.74 5.19
N LYS A 373 32.47 10.97 4.26
CA LYS A 373 32.74 12.27 3.65
C LYS A 373 31.50 12.89 2.99
N ASP A 374 30.69 12.11 2.27
CA ASP A 374 29.49 12.64 1.58
C ASP A 374 28.43 13.10 2.55
N THR A 375 28.23 12.34 3.62
CA THR A 375 27.23 12.69 4.64
C THR A 375 27.71 13.86 5.50
N LYS A 376 29.02 13.94 5.76
CA LYS A 376 29.64 15.05 6.49
C LYS A 376 29.62 16.35 5.69
N ASP A 377 29.84 16.28 4.38
CA ASP A 377 29.71 17.44 3.47
C ASP A 377 28.29 18.02 3.51
N LEU A 378 27.25 17.18 3.44
CA LEU A 378 25.85 17.61 3.59
C LEU A 378 25.57 18.24 4.96
N TYR A 379 26.15 17.68 6.02
CA TYR A 379 26.03 18.22 7.37
C TYR A 379 26.67 19.60 7.47
N ASP A 380 27.98 19.70 7.21
CA ASP A 380 28.77 20.90 7.45
C ASP A 380 28.33 22.08 6.57
N ASN A 381 27.95 21.81 5.31
CA ASN A 381 27.65 22.85 4.32
C ASN A 381 26.16 23.19 4.15
N PHE A 382 25.25 22.50 4.85
CA PHE A 382 23.80 22.77 4.69
C PHE A 382 23.01 22.51 5.97
N PHE A 383 22.97 21.26 6.45
CA PHE A 383 22.04 20.88 7.53
C PHE A 383 22.45 21.38 8.92
N LYS A 384 23.74 21.61 9.16
CA LYS A 384 24.24 22.14 10.43
C LYS A 384 23.59 23.47 10.76
N GLU A 385 23.59 24.40 9.82
CA GLU A 385 22.96 25.70 9.97
C GLU A 385 21.44 25.60 9.87
N ARG A 386 20.91 24.98 8.80
CA ARG A 386 19.47 24.86 8.54
C ARG A 386 18.68 24.32 9.72
N TYR A 387 19.21 23.30 10.41
CA TYR A 387 18.54 22.66 11.55
C TYR A 387 19.11 23.06 12.91
N GLY A 388 20.08 23.97 12.95
CA GLY A 388 20.77 24.37 14.18
C GLY A 388 21.36 23.16 14.92
N LEU A 389 22.13 22.33 14.23
CA LEU A 389 22.70 21.10 14.76
C LEU A 389 24.14 21.33 15.23
N ASP A 390 24.45 20.84 16.41
CA ASP A 390 25.77 20.90 17.04
C ASP A 390 26.60 19.61 16.88
N ASN A 391 25.95 18.53 16.43
CA ASN A 391 26.53 17.19 16.45
C ASN A 391 26.24 16.40 15.16
N TYR A 392 27.30 16.13 14.39
CA TYR A 392 27.25 15.30 13.18
C TYR A 392 26.74 13.87 13.45
N LYS A 393 27.17 13.21 14.53
CA LYS A 393 26.71 11.84 14.83
C LYS A 393 25.20 11.80 15.04
N LYS A 394 24.62 12.83 15.68
CA LYS A 394 23.16 12.95 15.86
C LYS A 394 22.44 13.12 14.52
N PHE A 395 23.02 13.90 13.60
CA PHE A 395 22.51 14.06 12.24
C PHE A 395 22.51 12.72 11.48
N TYR A 396 23.67 12.03 11.44
CA TYR A 396 23.82 10.72 10.79
C TYR A 396 22.82 9.69 11.33
N TRP A 397 22.70 9.58 12.66
CA TRP A 397 21.75 8.64 13.28
C TRP A 397 20.29 8.94 12.96
N LYS A 398 19.93 10.21 12.78
CA LYS A 398 18.58 10.59 12.36
C LYS A 398 18.32 10.25 10.89
N LEU A 399 19.26 10.52 9.99
CA LEU A 399 19.17 10.07 8.59
C LEU A 399 19.00 8.55 8.50
N ARG A 400 19.76 7.79 9.30
CA ARG A 400 19.68 6.33 9.35
C ARG A 400 18.34 5.79 9.82
N ARG A 401 17.56 6.54 10.61
CA ARG A 401 16.34 6.02 11.29
C ARG A 401 15.05 6.68 10.83
N ASN A 402 15.13 7.67 9.95
CA ASN A 402 13.99 8.48 9.56
C ASN A 402 14.11 8.91 8.10
N SER A 403 13.31 8.28 7.25
CA SER A 403 13.27 8.53 5.82
C SER A 403 12.91 9.97 5.45
N LEU A 404 12.29 10.75 6.34
CA LEU A 404 11.89 12.14 6.09
C LEU A 404 12.83 13.18 6.70
N TYR A 405 13.88 12.77 7.42
CA TYR A 405 14.72 13.72 8.15
C TYR A 405 15.47 14.70 7.23
N PHE A 406 15.68 14.34 5.97
CA PHE A 406 16.30 15.21 4.97
C PHE A 406 15.39 16.37 4.54
N LEU A 407 14.07 16.26 4.73
CA LEU A 407 13.10 17.32 4.42
C LEU A 407 12.87 18.22 5.63
N GLU A 408 12.56 17.62 6.79
CA GLU A 408 12.18 18.39 7.97
C GLU A 408 12.73 17.81 9.29
N LYS A 409 13.19 18.70 10.17
CA LYS A 409 13.71 18.34 11.49
C LYS A 409 12.61 17.68 12.34
N ASP A 410 12.93 16.51 12.91
CA ASP A 410 12.12 15.80 13.91
C ASP A 410 10.77 15.21 13.46
N LYS A 411 10.43 15.22 12.16
CA LYS A 411 9.21 14.57 11.64
C LYS A 411 9.43 13.15 11.14
N LYS A 412 8.53 12.24 11.53
CA LYS A 412 8.55 10.81 11.14
C LYS A 412 7.31 10.36 10.35
N ASN A 413 6.45 11.28 9.92
CA ASN A 413 5.17 10.95 9.29
C ASN A 413 4.96 11.81 8.04
N TYR A 414 4.54 11.16 6.95
CA TYR A 414 4.26 11.76 5.65
C TYR A 414 2.99 12.62 5.63
N ASN A 415 2.06 12.47 6.58
CA ASN A 415 0.76 13.17 6.62
C ASN A 415 0.83 14.69 6.32
N LYS A 416 1.86 15.40 6.81
CA LYS A 416 2.02 16.83 6.50
C LYS A 416 2.33 17.06 5.03
N HIS A 417 3.32 16.34 4.49
CA HIS A 417 3.77 16.49 3.11
C HIS A 417 2.67 16.06 2.14
N VAL A 418 1.97 14.96 2.46
CA VAL A 418 0.79 14.52 1.73
C VAL A 418 -0.29 15.59 1.72
N ARG A 419 -0.65 16.16 2.88
CA ARG A 419 -1.64 17.25 2.92
C ARG A 419 -1.20 18.45 2.07
N ALA A 420 0.06 18.87 2.17
CA ALA A 420 0.57 19.99 1.38
C ALA A 420 0.47 19.75 -0.13
N LEU A 421 0.81 18.53 -0.59
CA LEU A 421 0.60 18.12 -1.98
C LEU A 421 -0.87 18.18 -2.36
N LEU A 422 -1.75 17.56 -1.58
CA LEU A 422 -3.17 17.43 -1.92
C LEU A 422 -3.88 18.79 -1.94
N ASP A 423 -3.54 19.70 -1.03
CA ASP A 423 -4.07 21.07 -1.00
C ASP A 423 -3.58 21.93 -2.19
N ASP A 424 -2.42 21.60 -2.77
CA ASP A 424 -1.89 22.26 -3.97
C ASP A 424 -2.54 21.73 -5.26
N VAL A 425 -2.73 20.41 -5.34
CA VAL A 425 -3.25 19.74 -6.54
C VAL A 425 -4.77 19.86 -6.66
N PHE A 426 -5.49 19.78 -5.54
CA PHE A 426 -6.93 19.58 -5.50
C PHE A 426 -7.66 20.73 -4.81
N ASN A 427 -8.93 20.94 -5.19
CA ASN A 427 -9.80 21.85 -4.44
C ASN A 427 -10.10 21.30 -3.03
N GLU A 428 -10.67 22.13 -2.15
CA GLU A 428 -10.89 21.78 -0.73
C GLU A 428 -11.65 20.45 -0.53
N ASN A 429 -12.67 20.18 -1.35
CA ASN A 429 -13.46 18.96 -1.23
C ASN A 429 -12.67 17.73 -1.69
N GLN A 430 -12.03 17.82 -2.86
CA GLN A 430 -11.20 16.77 -3.41
C GLN A 430 -9.97 16.47 -2.54
N SER A 431 -9.36 17.50 -1.94
CA SER A 431 -8.24 17.34 -0.99
C SER A 431 -8.69 16.56 0.24
N LYS A 432 -9.84 16.92 0.84
CA LYS A 432 -10.40 16.18 1.99
C LYS A 432 -10.70 14.72 1.64
N GLU A 433 -11.31 14.47 0.48
CA GLU A 433 -11.62 13.14 0.00
C GLU A 433 -10.35 12.30 -0.22
N THR A 434 -9.37 12.86 -0.92
CA THR A 434 -8.11 12.17 -1.22
C THR A 434 -7.29 11.90 0.05
N MET A 435 -7.33 12.82 1.01
CA MET A 435 -6.71 12.62 2.33
C MET A 435 -7.40 11.50 3.11
N MET A 436 -8.71 11.27 2.90
CA MET A 436 -9.42 10.13 3.50
C MET A 436 -8.99 8.81 2.84
N LEU A 437 -8.92 8.76 1.50
CA LEU A 437 -8.40 7.60 0.77
C LEU A 437 -6.97 7.25 1.23
N TYR A 438 -6.12 8.26 1.46
CA TYR A 438 -4.77 8.06 2.00
C TYR A 438 -4.76 7.54 3.46
N ARG A 439 -5.79 7.79 4.26
CA ARG A 439 -5.90 7.19 5.61
C ARG A 439 -6.30 5.74 5.50
N MET A 440 -7.35 5.44 4.75
CA MET A 440 -7.82 4.07 4.51
C MET A 440 -6.73 3.19 3.92
N SER A 441 -5.93 3.72 2.99
CA SER A 441 -4.82 2.97 2.40
C SER A 441 -3.77 2.56 3.43
N LYS A 442 -3.48 3.38 4.45
CA LYS A 442 -2.55 3.00 5.52
C LYS A 442 -3.10 1.85 6.36
N ASP A 443 -4.41 1.83 6.60
CA ASP A 443 -5.06 0.79 7.38
C ASP A 443 -5.06 -0.53 6.61
N MET A 444 -5.29 -0.48 5.30
CA MET A 444 -5.23 -1.63 4.37
C MET A 444 -3.82 -2.19 4.10
N ASN A 445 -2.76 -1.50 4.53
CA ASN A 445 -1.38 -1.93 4.27
C ASN A 445 -0.86 -2.98 5.28
N HIS A 446 -1.69 -3.45 6.20
CA HIS A 446 -1.32 -4.40 7.25
C HIS A 446 -2.28 -5.58 7.29
N ALA A 447 -1.80 -6.71 7.83
CA ALA A 447 -2.66 -7.85 8.13
C ALA A 447 -3.66 -7.45 9.24
N SER A 448 -4.90 -7.22 8.84
CA SER A 448 -5.87 -6.51 9.66
C SER A 448 -7.30 -6.99 9.52
N GLY A 449 -7.62 -7.78 8.49
CA GLY A 449 -9.00 -8.16 8.20
C GLY A 449 -9.90 -7.04 7.71
N TYR A 450 -9.33 -5.88 7.37
CA TYR A 450 -10.13 -4.74 6.90
C TYR A 450 -11.01 -5.07 5.69
N ASN A 451 -10.43 -5.78 4.72
CA ASN A 451 -11.11 -6.23 3.51
C ASN A 451 -12.30 -7.15 3.83
N PHE A 452 -12.19 -7.97 4.88
CA PHE A 452 -13.19 -8.97 5.26
C PHE A 452 -14.42 -8.36 5.97
N ASN A 453 -14.25 -7.18 6.60
CA ASN A 453 -15.28 -6.43 7.34
C ASN A 453 -16.08 -5.42 6.50
N ALA A 454 -15.52 -4.92 5.40
CA ALA A 454 -16.11 -3.82 4.64
C ALA A 454 -17.20 -4.28 3.65
N THR A 455 -18.18 -3.40 3.37
CA THR A 455 -19.21 -3.66 2.35
C THR A 455 -18.57 -3.71 0.96
N ASN A 456 -18.73 -4.82 0.23
CA ASN A 456 -18.05 -5.05 -1.05
C ASN A 456 -18.17 -3.87 -2.04
N ASP A 457 -19.39 -3.39 -2.30
CA ASP A 457 -19.60 -2.29 -3.25
C ASP A 457 -18.95 -0.96 -2.79
N MET A 458 -18.80 -0.72 -1.47
CA MET A 458 -18.06 0.45 -0.95
C MET A 458 -16.56 0.33 -1.19
N VAL A 459 -16.00 -0.87 -1.00
CA VAL A 459 -14.58 -1.15 -1.28
C VAL A 459 -14.32 -0.97 -2.77
N VAL A 460 -15.20 -1.46 -3.64
CA VAL A 460 -15.10 -1.27 -5.09
C VAL A 460 -15.10 0.21 -5.44
N VAL A 461 -16.07 1.00 -4.97
CA VAL A 461 -16.11 2.46 -5.24
C VAL A 461 -14.84 3.15 -4.77
N THR A 462 -14.34 2.79 -3.59
CA THR A 462 -13.10 3.35 -3.03
C THR A 462 -11.89 3.03 -3.92
N ALA A 463 -11.77 1.80 -4.42
CA ALA A 463 -10.72 1.40 -5.34
C ALA A 463 -10.80 2.16 -6.68
N GLN A 464 -12.00 2.37 -7.22
CA GLN A 464 -12.19 3.19 -8.43
C GLN A 464 -11.75 4.65 -8.17
N LYS A 465 -12.13 5.23 -7.03
CA LYS A 465 -11.73 6.59 -6.62
C LYS A 465 -10.21 6.74 -6.44
N VAL A 466 -9.54 5.69 -5.94
CA VAL A 466 -8.08 5.67 -5.84
C VAL A 466 -7.41 5.83 -7.20
N LEU A 467 -7.83 5.05 -8.21
CA LEU A 467 -7.27 5.19 -9.56
C LEU A 467 -7.64 6.52 -10.20
N TYR A 468 -8.88 6.98 -10.01
CA TYR A 468 -9.34 8.30 -10.44
C TYR A 468 -8.42 9.43 -9.95
N TYR A 469 -8.14 9.47 -8.64
CA TYR A 469 -7.26 10.49 -8.06
C TYR A 469 -5.79 10.30 -8.43
N SER A 470 -5.35 9.06 -8.63
CA SER A 470 -4.00 8.74 -9.11
C SER A 470 -3.75 9.33 -10.50
N TYR A 471 -4.68 9.18 -11.44
CA TYR A 471 -4.54 9.77 -12.78
C TYR A 471 -4.58 11.30 -12.75
N LYS A 472 -5.40 11.91 -11.88
CA LYS A 472 -5.38 13.37 -11.70
C LYS A 472 -4.04 13.89 -11.18
N LEU A 473 -3.40 13.18 -10.26
CA LEU A 473 -2.03 13.51 -9.80
C LEU A 473 -1.03 13.47 -10.96
N ILE A 474 -1.12 12.47 -11.84
CA ILE A 474 -0.27 12.38 -13.04
C ILE A 474 -0.55 13.54 -14.00
N ILE A 475 -1.82 13.84 -14.30
CA ILE A 475 -2.19 14.97 -15.16
C ILE A 475 -1.61 16.28 -14.61
N HIS A 476 -1.79 16.55 -13.32
CA HIS A 476 -1.25 17.74 -12.67
C HIS A 476 0.28 17.83 -12.82
N PHE A 477 0.99 16.73 -12.54
CA PHE A 477 2.45 16.67 -12.75
C PHE A 477 2.84 16.98 -14.19
N VAL A 478 2.21 16.34 -15.17
CA VAL A 478 2.54 16.49 -16.60
C VAL A 478 2.30 17.91 -17.07
N LEU A 479 1.18 18.52 -16.69
CA LEU A 479 0.86 19.90 -17.05
C LEU A 479 1.86 20.89 -16.45
N ASN A 480 2.19 20.75 -15.16
CA ASN A 480 3.15 21.63 -14.51
C ASN A 480 4.56 21.48 -15.07
N ALA A 481 5.03 20.25 -15.29
CA ALA A 481 6.31 20.01 -15.92
C ALA A 481 6.39 20.63 -17.33
N ALA A 482 5.33 20.50 -18.13
CA ALA A 482 5.27 21.11 -19.46
C ALA A 482 5.29 22.65 -19.39
N LEU A 483 4.60 23.26 -18.41
CA LEU A 483 4.65 24.70 -18.17
C LEU A 483 6.05 25.16 -17.78
N THR A 484 6.69 24.48 -16.82
CA THR A 484 8.06 24.77 -16.40
C THR A 484 9.05 24.67 -17.56
N LEU A 485 8.95 23.63 -18.38
CA LEU A 485 9.82 23.48 -19.57
C LEU A 485 9.57 24.58 -20.60
N LYS A 486 8.30 24.96 -20.81
CA LYS A 486 7.94 26.06 -21.72
C LYS A 486 8.54 27.39 -21.26
N ASP A 487 8.57 27.67 -19.96
CA ASP A 487 9.20 28.87 -19.40
C ASP A 487 10.71 28.92 -19.67
N HIS A 488 11.32 27.75 -19.88
CA HIS A 488 12.72 27.59 -20.29
C HIS A 488 12.90 27.42 -21.80
N GLY A 489 11.87 27.74 -22.61
CA GLY A 489 11.93 27.69 -24.07
C GLY A 489 11.81 26.29 -24.68
N ILE A 490 11.53 25.26 -23.88
CA ILE A 490 11.39 23.87 -24.32
C ILE A 490 9.89 23.55 -24.45
N LYS A 491 9.38 23.52 -25.68
CA LYS A 491 7.98 23.16 -25.95
C LYS A 491 7.81 21.65 -25.98
N ARG A 492 6.82 21.14 -25.25
CA ARG A 492 6.43 19.73 -25.21
C ARG A 492 4.96 19.58 -25.54
N ASP A 493 4.63 18.59 -26.36
CA ASP A 493 3.24 18.24 -26.65
C ASP A 493 2.78 17.15 -25.67
N VAL A 494 2.07 17.59 -24.63
CA VAL A 494 1.52 16.73 -23.59
C VAL A 494 0.02 16.46 -23.76
N LYS A 495 -0.61 17.00 -24.81
CA LYS A 495 -2.05 16.81 -25.02
C LYS A 495 -2.45 15.34 -25.16
N PRO A 496 -1.74 14.50 -25.95
CA PRO A 496 -2.08 13.08 -26.07
C PRO A 496 -2.04 12.34 -24.73
N ILE A 497 -1.10 12.70 -23.85
CA ILE A 497 -0.99 12.13 -22.49
C ILE A 497 -2.23 12.47 -21.68
N VAL A 498 -2.60 13.75 -21.66
CA VAL A 498 -3.74 14.24 -20.88
C VAL A 498 -5.05 13.65 -21.40
N ASP A 499 -5.23 13.57 -22.71
CA ASP A 499 -6.42 12.98 -23.34
C ASP A 499 -6.57 11.49 -22.98
N PHE A 500 -5.48 10.72 -23.02
CA PHE A 500 -5.48 9.31 -22.59
C PHE A 500 -5.85 9.14 -21.11
N LEU A 501 -5.21 9.91 -20.22
CA LEU A 501 -5.49 9.84 -18.78
C LEU A 501 -6.92 10.26 -18.44
N ASN A 502 -7.47 11.26 -19.14
CA ASN A 502 -8.88 11.63 -19.02
C ASN A 502 -9.82 10.52 -19.48
N GLY A 503 -9.46 9.77 -20.52
CA GLY A 503 -10.19 8.58 -20.94
C GLY A 503 -10.27 7.52 -19.84
N LEU A 504 -9.14 7.23 -19.17
CA LEU A 504 -9.11 6.32 -18.03
C LEU A 504 -9.95 6.84 -16.84
N ILE A 505 -9.88 8.14 -16.57
CA ILE A 505 -10.71 8.80 -15.55
C ILE A 505 -12.21 8.56 -15.82
N SER A 506 -12.67 8.75 -17.06
CA SER A 506 -14.07 8.54 -17.43
C SER A 506 -14.53 7.10 -17.26
N VAL A 507 -13.65 6.10 -17.49
CA VAL A 507 -13.96 4.68 -17.21
C VAL A 507 -14.26 4.48 -15.72
N HIS A 508 -13.44 5.04 -14.83
CA HIS A 508 -13.67 4.93 -13.38
C HIS A 508 -14.92 5.69 -12.92
N GLU A 509 -15.19 6.88 -13.48
CA GLU A 509 -16.43 7.61 -13.21
C GLU A 509 -17.66 6.79 -13.62
N GLU A 510 -17.64 6.16 -14.80
CA GLU A 510 -18.73 5.31 -15.26
C GLU A 510 -18.97 4.12 -14.32
N MET A 511 -17.90 3.43 -13.89
CA MET A 511 -18.01 2.30 -12.96
C MET A 511 -18.61 2.71 -11.62
N ILE A 512 -18.19 3.86 -11.06
CA ILE A 512 -18.76 4.40 -9.82
C ILE A 512 -20.26 4.69 -10.01
N MET A 513 -20.63 5.34 -11.11
CA MET A 513 -22.03 5.66 -11.40
C MET A 513 -22.91 4.42 -11.58
N GLN A 514 -22.39 3.36 -12.22
CA GLN A 514 -23.11 2.09 -12.36
C GLN A 514 -23.39 1.44 -11.00
N ILE A 515 -22.44 1.51 -10.06
CA ILE A 515 -22.63 1.01 -8.70
C ILE A 515 -23.70 1.84 -7.98
N TYR A 516 -23.64 3.17 -8.04
CA TYR A 516 -24.67 4.01 -7.40
C TYR A 516 -26.07 3.75 -7.96
N GLN A 517 -26.22 3.61 -9.28
CA GLN A 517 -27.50 3.29 -9.92
C GLN A 517 -28.08 1.92 -9.51
N LYS A 518 -27.23 0.94 -9.14
CA LYS A 518 -27.69 -0.35 -8.61
C LYS A 518 -28.44 -0.18 -7.29
N HIS A 519 -28.02 0.78 -6.46
CA HIS A 519 -28.58 1.03 -5.14
C HIS A 519 -29.70 2.08 -5.14
N ASP A 520 -29.73 2.99 -6.12
CA ASP A 520 -30.88 3.89 -6.36
C ASP A 520 -32.18 3.16 -6.74
N LYS A 521 -32.08 1.94 -7.28
CA LYS A 521 -33.23 1.16 -7.76
C LYS A 521 -33.94 0.34 -6.67
N VAL A 522 -33.54 0.43 -5.41
CA VAL A 522 -34.21 -0.26 -4.30
C VAL A 522 -35.31 0.64 -3.72
N ASP A 523 -36.50 0.58 -4.32
CA ASP A 523 -37.76 0.93 -3.67
C ASP A 523 -38.38 -0.37 -3.11
N PRO A 524 -38.34 -0.62 -1.78
CA PRO A 524 -38.91 -1.82 -1.18
C PRO A 524 -40.43 -1.93 -1.35
N ASN A 525 -41.11 -0.87 -1.79
CA ASN A 525 -42.58 -0.85 -1.92
C ASN A 525 -43.08 -1.16 -3.35
N LYS A 526 -42.24 -1.70 -4.24
CA LYS A 526 -42.65 -2.06 -5.63
C LYS A 526 -42.46 -3.52 -6.03
N ILE A 527 -42.38 -4.43 -5.07
CA ILE A 527 -42.61 -5.87 -5.32
C ILE A 527 -43.52 -6.43 -4.22
N ASN A 528 -44.82 -6.13 -4.33
CA ASN A 528 -45.94 -7.05 -4.12
C ASN A 528 -47.26 -6.37 -4.51
#